data_AF-A0A4S1XF93-F1
#
_entry.id   AF-A0A4S1XF93-F1
#
_cell.length_a   1.000
_cell.length_b   1.000
_cell.length_c   1.000
_cell.angle_alpha   90.00
_cell.angle_beta   90.00
_cell.angle_gamma   90.00
#
_symmetry.space_group_name_H-M   'P 1'
#
loop_
_entity.id
_entity.type
_entity.pdbx_description
1 polymer ?
#
loop_
_entity_poly.entity_id
_entity_poly.type
_entity_poly.pdbx_seq_one_letter_code
_entity_poly.pdbx_strand_id
1 'polypeptide(L)'
;MKDRIAGKPQNCLSSPSSVNGPQIVDSRTILYRDGKRVWRNDLAADCPSLDRYDILVVELHGSQICKNDLFRPVDPGSRIPGAYCRFGEFTPYVKE
;
A
#
# COMPACT_ATOMS: atom_id res chain seq x y z
N MET A 1 -2.91 9.41 12.17
CA MET A 1 -2.90 10.50 11.17
C MET A 1 -3.16 11.88 11.78
N LYS A 2 -3.21 12.02 13.12
CA LYS A 2 -3.38 13.32 13.78
C LYS A 2 -2.25 14.29 13.35
N ASP A 3 -2.62 15.53 13.04
CA ASP A 3 -1.70 16.62 12.65
C ASP A 3 -0.97 16.38 11.31
N ARG A 4 -1.65 15.73 10.36
CA ARG A 4 -1.19 15.59 8.98
C ARG A 4 -2.26 16.03 8.00
N ILE A 5 -1.88 16.82 7.01
CA ILE A 5 -2.76 17.25 5.92
C ILE A 5 -2.67 16.27 4.76
N ALA A 6 -3.83 15.89 4.21
CA ALA A 6 -3.93 15.15 2.96
C ALA A 6 -3.61 16.04 1.75
N GLY A 7 -2.66 15.62 0.93
CA GLY A 7 -2.39 16.23 -0.38
C GLY A 7 -3.26 15.63 -1.48
N LYS A 8 -3.01 16.05 -2.72
CA LYS A 8 -3.70 15.52 -3.91
C LYS A 8 -3.35 14.03 -4.13
N PRO A 9 -4.34 13.13 -4.32
CA PRO A 9 -4.09 11.74 -4.69
C PRO A 9 -3.20 11.62 -5.93
N GLN A 10 -2.32 10.64 -5.91
CA GLN A 10 -1.37 10.33 -6.99
C GLN A 10 -1.62 8.92 -7.51
N ASN A 11 -1.36 8.73 -8.81
CA ASN A 11 -1.53 7.43 -9.44
C ASN A 11 -0.42 6.44 -9.06
N CYS A 12 0.77 6.90 -8.68
CA CYS A 12 1.91 6.04 -8.43
C CYS A 12 2.72 6.51 -7.22
N LEU A 13 3.26 5.55 -6.50
CA LEU A 13 4.25 5.73 -5.45
C LEU A 13 5.65 5.74 -6.07
N SER A 14 6.27 6.93 -6.16
CA SER A 14 7.47 7.15 -7.00
C SER A 14 8.77 6.49 -6.57
N SER A 15 8.81 5.77 -5.46
CA SER A 15 10.03 5.07 -5.04
C SER A 15 9.74 3.96 -4.02
N PRO A 16 9.18 2.81 -4.46
CA PRO A 16 8.81 1.71 -3.57
C PRO A 16 10.02 1.12 -2.82
N SER A 17 11.25 1.26 -3.34
CA SER A 17 12.47 0.81 -2.67
C SER A 17 12.96 1.72 -1.55
N SER A 18 12.52 2.99 -1.49
CA SER A 18 12.94 3.95 -0.46
C SER A 18 11.87 4.19 0.62
N VAL A 19 10.66 3.65 0.43
CA VAL A 19 9.60 3.72 1.44
C VAL A 19 9.71 2.56 2.43
N ASN A 20 9.42 2.86 3.69
CA ASN A 20 9.20 1.85 4.70
C ASN A 20 7.75 1.37 4.67
N GLY A 21 7.54 0.08 4.90
CA GLY A 21 6.22 -0.55 4.87
C GLY A 21 6.27 -1.87 4.08
N PRO A 22 5.11 -2.43 3.72
CA PRO A 22 3.75 -1.91 3.96
C PRO A 22 3.32 -2.00 5.43
N GLN A 23 2.48 -1.05 5.88
CA GLN A 23 1.68 -1.21 7.09
C GLN A 23 0.22 -1.37 6.68
N ILE A 24 -0.34 -2.54 6.93
CA ILE A 24 -1.74 -2.87 6.63
C ILE A 24 -2.61 -2.39 7.79
N VAL A 25 -3.63 -1.58 7.49
CA VAL A 25 -4.55 -1.00 8.49
C VAL A 25 -5.83 -1.82 8.57
N ASP A 26 -6.38 -2.17 7.41
CA ASP A 26 -7.59 -2.95 7.22
C ASP A 26 -7.59 -3.58 5.81
N SER A 27 -8.68 -4.26 5.43
CA SER A 27 -8.84 -4.92 4.12
C SER A 27 -8.88 -3.96 2.91
N ARG A 28 -8.81 -2.64 3.12
CA ARG A 28 -8.87 -1.60 2.09
C ARG A 28 -7.77 -0.55 2.17
N THR A 29 -6.96 -0.54 3.23
CA THR A 29 -6.06 0.58 3.52
C THR A 29 -4.65 0.10 3.83
N ILE A 30 -3.68 0.56 3.04
CA ILE A 30 -2.25 0.27 3.24
C ILE A 30 -1.50 1.60 3.38
N LEU A 31 -0.58 1.66 4.35
CA LEU A 31 0.28 2.80 4.56
C LEU A 31 1.73 2.49 4.17
N TYR A 32 2.36 3.44 3.48
CA TYR A 32 3.80 3.47 3.23
C TYR A 32 4.39 4.74 3.85
N ARG A 33 5.62 4.68 4.33
CA ARG A 33 6.29 5.82 4.99
C ARG A 33 7.53 6.23 4.22
N ASP A 34 7.56 7.48 3.82
CA ASP A 34 8.66 8.13 3.11
C ASP A 34 9.20 9.26 4.01
N GLY A 35 10.18 8.94 4.86
CA GLY A 35 10.65 9.84 5.91
C GLY A 35 9.50 10.38 6.79
N LYS A 36 9.24 11.69 6.70
CA LYS A 36 8.14 12.36 7.41
C LYS A 36 6.78 12.19 6.73
N ARG A 37 6.73 11.90 5.44
CA ARG A 37 5.50 11.72 4.64
C ARG A 37 4.95 10.31 4.86
N VAL A 38 3.63 10.19 4.92
CA VAL A 38 2.93 8.90 4.91
C VAL A 38 2.08 8.87 3.65
N TRP A 39 2.21 7.83 2.85
CA TRP A 39 1.34 7.56 1.72
C TRP A 39 0.27 6.59 2.17
N ARG A 40 -0.99 6.98 2.02
CA ARG A 40 -2.14 6.11 2.21
C ARG A 40 -2.58 5.61 0.84
N ASN A 41 -2.55 4.30 0.63
CA ASN A 41 -3.22 3.67 -0.49
C ASN A 41 -4.60 3.22 -0.04
N ASP A 42 -5.63 3.70 -0.72
CA ASP A 42 -6.98 3.17 -0.61
C ASP A 42 -7.17 2.19 -1.77
N LEU A 43 -7.30 0.90 -1.47
CA LEU A 43 -7.37 -0.17 -2.47
C LEU A 43 -8.56 0.03 -3.42
N ALA A 44 -8.36 -0.32 -4.69
CA ALA A 44 -9.37 -0.18 -5.74
C ALA A 44 -10.66 -0.98 -5.44
N ALA A 45 -10.53 -2.09 -4.70
CA ALA A 45 -11.62 -2.90 -4.20
C ALA A 45 -11.27 -3.44 -2.80
N ASP A 46 -12.24 -4.03 -2.11
CA ASP A 46 -11.96 -4.73 -0.86
C ASP A 46 -11.05 -5.93 -1.13
N CYS A 47 -10.10 -6.19 -0.24
CA CYS A 47 -9.17 -7.32 -0.33
C CYS A 47 -9.36 -8.22 0.90
N PRO A 48 -10.31 -9.18 0.88
CA PRO A 48 -10.66 -9.99 2.04
C PRO A 48 -9.51 -10.85 2.58
N SER A 49 -8.53 -11.19 1.75
CA SER A 49 -7.36 -11.98 2.14
C SER A 49 -6.22 -11.14 2.72
N LEU A 50 -6.42 -9.83 2.92
CA LEU A 50 -5.40 -8.93 3.47
C LEU A 50 -5.50 -8.89 5.00
N ASP A 51 -4.48 -9.41 5.67
CA ASP A 51 -4.30 -9.34 7.11
C ASP A 51 -3.12 -8.44 7.51
N ARG A 52 -3.18 -7.92 8.73
CA ARG A 52 -2.20 -6.99 9.30
C ARG A 52 -0.74 -7.48 9.29
N TYR A 53 -0.51 -8.79 9.20
CA TYR A 53 0.83 -9.39 9.24
C TYR A 53 1.32 -9.92 7.89
N ASP A 54 0.55 -9.74 6.83
CA ASP A 54 0.91 -10.29 5.53
C ASP A 54 2.09 -9.57 4.88
N ILE A 55 2.88 -10.36 4.15
CA ILE A 55 3.87 -9.85 3.21
C ILE A 55 3.17 -9.60 1.88
N LEU A 56 3.32 -8.40 1.32
CA LEU A 56 2.75 -8.08 0.02
C LEU A 56 3.73 -8.41 -1.10
N VAL A 57 3.38 -9.36 -1.94
CA VAL A 57 4.11 -9.67 -3.17
C VAL A 57 3.48 -8.87 -4.31
N VAL A 58 4.17 -7.82 -4.76
CA VAL A 58 3.68 -6.88 -5.78
C VAL A 58 4.19 -7.28 -7.16
N GLU A 59 3.29 -7.30 -8.15
CA GLU A 59 3.61 -7.49 -9.56
C GLU A 59 3.90 -6.14 -10.20
N LEU A 60 5.17 -5.75 -10.18
CA LEU A 60 5.64 -4.49 -10.74
C LEU A 60 5.82 -4.59 -12.26
N HIS A 61 5.22 -3.67 -13.01
CA HIS A 61 5.47 -3.48 -14.45
C HIS A 61 6.48 -2.34 -14.75
N GLY A 62 7.10 -1.79 -13.70
CA GLY A 62 8.06 -0.68 -13.78
C GLY A 62 8.79 -0.46 -12.46
N SER A 63 9.29 0.76 -12.24
CA SER A 63 10.01 1.14 -11.01
C SER A 63 9.13 1.73 -9.91
N GLN A 64 7.83 1.85 -10.15
CA GLN A 64 6.85 2.44 -9.24
C GLN A 64 5.73 1.44 -8.97
N ILE A 65 5.12 1.53 -7.78
CA ILE A 65 3.81 0.88 -7.53
C ILE A 65 2.75 1.88 -7.94
N CYS A 66 1.90 1.50 -8.87
CA CYS A 66 0.83 2.33 -9.42
C CYS A 66 -0.56 1.78 -9.07
N LYS A 67 -1.56 2.64 -9.19
CA LYS A 67 -2.96 2.23 -9.12
C LYS A 67 -3.22 1.15 -10.16
N ASN A 68 -4.06 0.19 -9.81
CA ASN A 68 -4.36 -1.03 -10.55
C ASN A 68 -3.22 -2.06 -10.66
N ASP A 69 -2.01 -1.78 -10.15
CA ASP A 69 -1.00 -2.84 -10.02
C ASP A 69 -1.52 -3.93 -9.09
N LEU A 70 -1.20 -5.17 -9.46
CA LEU A 70 -1.62 -6.35 -8.74
C LEU A 70 -0.65 -6.68 -7.62
N PHE A 71 -1.19 -7.17 -6.51
CA PHE A 71 -0.40 -7.78 -5.46
C PHE A 71 -1.15 -8.97 -4.85
N ARG A 72 -0.41 -9.83 -4.16
CA ARG A 72 -0.97 -10.89 -3.31
C ARG A 72 -0.44 -10.76 -1.89
N PRO A 73 -1.32 -10.80 -0.87
CA PRO A 73 -0.88 -11.01 0.50
C PRO A 73 -0.37 -12.44 0.68
N VAL A 74 0.69 -12.61 1.46
CA VAL A 74 1.25 -13.90 1.84
C VAL A 74 1.40 -13.94 3.36
N ASP A 75 0.66 -14.86 3.99
CA ASP A 75 0.81 -15.14 5.41
C ASP A 75 2.19 -15.79 5.66
N PRO A 76 3.05 -15.18 6.51
CA PRO A 76 4.36 -15.74 6.84
C PRO A 76 4.31 -17.14 7.46
N GLY A 77 3.21 -17.51 8.13
CA GLY A 77 3.05 -18.79 8.81
C GLY A 77 2.77 -19.96 7.86
N SER A 78 1.92 -19.77 6.86
CA SER A 78 1.54 -20.82 5.89
C SER A 78 2.29 -20.76 4.55
N ARG A 79 2.84 -19.60 4.17
CA ARG A 79 3.45 -19.33 2.85
C ARG A 79 2.52 -19.53 1.65
N ILE A 80 1.21 -19.70 1.87
CA ILE A 80 0.21 -19.80 0.80
C ILE A 80 -0.25 -18.39 0.46
N PRO A 81 -0.09 -17.93 -0.80
CA PRO A 81 -0.59 -16.62 -1.21
C PRO A 81 -2.11 -16.56 -1.21
N GLY A 82 -2.64 -15.43 -0.73
CA GLY A 82 -4.05 -15.06 -0.87
C GLY A 82 -4.43 -14.71 -2.31
N ALA A 83 -5.68 -14.30 -2.48
CA ALA A 83 -6.20 -13.86 -3.76
C ALA A 83 -5.54 -12.56 -4.24
N TYR A 84 -5.63 -12.30 -5.54
CA TYR A 84 -5.13 -11.05 -6.12
C TYR A 84 -5.94 -9.85 -5.67
N CYS A 85 -5.21 -8.80 -5.30
CA CYS A 85 -5.75 -7.50 -4.94
C CYS A 85 -5.10 -6.41 -5.79
N ARG A 86 -5.77 -5.25 -5.86
CA ARG A 86 -5.33 -4.12 -6.69
C ARG A 86 -5.13 -2.89 -5.85
N PHE A 87 -3.96 -2.26 -5.99
CA PHE A 87 -3.73 -0.94 -5.43
C PHE A 87 -4.72 0.08 -6.04
N GLY A 88 -5.14 1.05 -5.23
CA GLY A 88 -5.83 2.23 -5.74
C GLY A 88 -4.92 3.45 -5.75
N GLU A 89 -5.47 4.63 -5.48
CA GLU A 89 -4.69 5.88 -5.49
C GLU A 89 -3.91 6.07 -4.19
N PHE A 90 -2.79 6.80 -4.29
CA PHE A 90 -1.90 7.09 -3.18
C PHE A 90 -2.08 8.54 -2.74
N THR A 91 -2.65 8.75 -1.56
CA THR A 91 -2.80 10.08 -0.95
C THR A 91 -1.62 10.36 -0.03
N PRO A 92 -0.81 11.41 -0.27
CA PRO A 92 0.26 11.80 0.63
C PRO A 92 -0.28 12.56 1.84
N TYR A 93 0.21 12.23 3.02
CA TYR A 93 -0.06 12.90 4.28
C TYR A 93 1.24 13.45 4.86
N VAL A 94 1.37 14.78 4.89
CA VAL A 94 2.52 15.50 5.43
C VAL A 94 2.16 16.14 6.75
N LYS A 95 3.13 16.26 7.67
CA LYS A 95 2.93 17.06 8.88
C LYS A 95 2.84 18.53 8.47
N GLU A 96 2.00 19.28 9.17
CA GLU A 96 2.09 20.75 9.22
C GLU A 96 3.44 21.20 9.80
#